data_AF-A0A3B4FPG9-F1
#
_entry.id   AF-A0A3B4FPG9-F1
#
_cell.length_a   1.000
_cell.length_b   1.000
_cell.length_c   1.000
_cell.angle_alpha   90.00
_cell.angle_beta   90.00
_cell.angle_gamma   90.00
#
_symmetry.space_group_name_H-M   'P 1'
#
loop_
_entity.id
_entity.type
_entity.pdbx_description
1 polymer ?
#
loop_
_entity_poly.entity_id
_entity_poly.type
_entity_poly.pdbx_seq_one_letter_code
_entity_poly.pdbx_strand_id
1 'polypeptide(L)'
;MVLLNYLARKRTESGLVAGITISVPWDALKFSSSMEEPLNWLLFNRHITKSLHQILNRHRKILEKVVDVDYVLKARSIREFDERFTSLMFGYSSCMDYYRDASPGKKLPNTAVPILCLNAADDPFSPQTAFPVSIVQDLPNVALVLTAHGGHIAFLQGFFPRGENYMERLFGQFVHAVFEHREEMKQACGIREEQMKD
;
A
#
# COMPACT_ATOMS: atom_id res chain seq x y z
N MET A 1 0.24 2.05 0.00
CA MET A 1 -0.53 2.69 -1.10
C MET A 1 -0.14 4.15 -1.32
N VAL A 2 0.01 4.97 -0.27
CA VAL A 2 0.30 6.41 -0.40
C VAL A 2 1.57 6.69 -1.20
N LEU A 3 2.70 6.06 -0.85
CA LEU A 3 3.98 6.28 -1.54
C LEU A 3 3.89 6.03 -3.05
N LEU A 4 3.34 4.88 -3.47
CA LEU A 4 3.21 4.54 -4.88
C LEU A 4 2.30 5.51 -5.63
N ASN A 5 1.18 5.91 -5.03
CA ASN A 5 0.30 6.93 -5.61
C ASN A 5 1.00 8.29 -5.73
N TYR A 6 1.79 8.68 -4.72
CA TYR A 6 2.58 9.91 -4.76
C TYR A 6 3.61 9.88 -5.89
N LEU A 7 4.41 8.81 -5.98
CA LEU A 7 5.43 8.63 -7.02
C LEU A 7 4.80 8.58 -8.42
N ALA A 8 3.65 7.93 -8.57
CA ALA A 8 2.93 7.91 -9.85
C ALA A 8 2.32 9.27 -10.23
N ARG A 9 1.88 10.06 -9.26
CA ARG A 9 1.31 11.40 -9.50
C ARG A 9 2.39 12.45 -9.79
N LYS A 10 3.48 12.43 -9.04
CA LYS A 10 4.57 13.42 -9.15
C LYS A 10 5.63 13.06 -10.17
N ARG A 11 5.77 11.78 -10.52
CA ARG A 11 6.75 11.31 -11.50
C ARG A 11 8.15 11.84 -11.17
N THR A 12 8.75 12.59 -12.09
CA THR A 12 10.07 13.22 -11.98
C THR A 12 10.11 14.37 -10.96
N GLU A 13 8.98 15.04 -10.71
CA GLU A 13 8.84 16.12 -9.72
C GLU A 13 8.69 15.60 -8.27
N SER A 14 8.81 14.30 -8.05
CA SER A 14 8.57 13.71 -6.72
C SER A 14 9.59 14.16 -5.66
N GLY A 15 10.77 14.61 -6.08
CA GLY A 15 11.90 14.95 -5.21
C GLY A 15 12.51 13.73 -4.49
N LEU A 16 12.02 12.53 -4.76
CA LEU A 16 12.51 11.29 -4.18
C LEU A 16 13.51 10.63 -5.13
N VAL A 17 14.53 10.00 -4.56
CA VAL A 17 15.56 9.28 -5.35
C VAL A 17 15.20 7.82 -5.62
N ALA A 18 14.35 7.23 -4.77
CA ALA A 18 13.85 5.86 -4.86
C ALA A 18 12.64 5.66 -3.93
N GLY A 19 11.95 4.52 -4.04
CA GLY A 19 10.86 4.14 -3.13
C GLY A 19 10.95 2.68 -2.69
N ILE A 20 10.59 2.39 -1.44
CA ILE A 20 10.40 1.03 -0.94
C ILE A 20 9.01 0.88 -0.34
N THR A 21 8.33 -0.23 -0.64
CA THR A 21 7.07 -0.59 -0.01
C THR A 21 7.10 -2.02 0.51
N ILE A 22 6.43 -2.24 1.63
CA ILE A 22 6.28 -3.56 2.25
C ILE A 22 4.80 -3.82 2.45
N SER A 23 4.37 -5.00 2.03
CA SER A 23 3.01 -5.54 2.12
C SER A 23 1.95 -4.55 1.67
N VAL A 24 2.23 -3.89 0.56
CA VAL A 24 1.29 -2.93 0.00
C VAL A 24 0.07 -3.69 -0.54
N PRO A 25 -1.16 -3.28 -0.16
CA PRO A 25 -2.34 -3.75 -0.87
C PRO A 25 -2.36 -3.09 -2.24
N TRP A 26 -2.30 -3.90 -3.29
CA TRP A 26 -2.19 -3.46 -4.68
C TRP A 26 -3.51 -3.03 -5.31
N ASP A 27 -4.61 -3.59 -4.78
CA ASP A 27 -5.98 -3.39 -5.24
C ASP A 27 -6.87 -3.32 -4.01
N ALA A 28 -7.39 -2.11 -3.73
CA ALA A 28 -8.21 -1.83 -2.56
C ALA A 28 -9.55 -2.58 -2.61
N LEU A 29 -10.09 -2.85 -3.80
CA LEU A 29 -11.31 -3.63 -3.96
C LEU A 29 -11.07 -5.09 -3.59
N LYS A 30 -10.00 -5.70 -4.13
CA LYS A 30 -9.64 -7.09 -3.79
C LYS A 30 -9.30 -7.25 -2.31
N PHE A 31 -8.60 -6.27 -1.73
CA PHE A 31 -8.39 -6.18 -0.28
C PHE A 31 -9.73 -6.20 0.47
N SER A 32 -10.65 -5.30 0.12
CA SER A 32 -11.96 -5.23 0.77
C SER A 32 -12.73 -6.54 0.64
N SER A 33 -12.72 -7.18 -0.54
CA SER A 33 -13.38 -8.47 -0.75
C SER A 33 -12.75 -9.58 0.10
N SER A 34 -11.42 -9.66 0.16
CA SER A 34 -10.74 -10.67 0.99
C SER A 34 -11.00 -10.45 2.48
N MET A 35 -11.11 -9.21 2.93
CA MET A 35 -11.48 -8.88 4.31
C MET A 35 -12.94 -9.22 4.66
N GLU A 36 -13.81 -9.42 3.68
CA GLU A 36 -15.20 -9.81 3.91
C GLU A 36 -15.40 -11.34 3.90
N GLU A 37 -14.37 -12.12 3.58
CA GLU A 37 -14.40 -13.58 3.74
C GLU A 37 -14.64 -13.96 5.21
N PRO A 38 -15.40 -15.02 5.54
CA PRO A 38 -15.87 -15.28 6.90
C PRO A 38 -14.77 -15.31 7.98
N LEU A 39 -13.63 -15.93 7.67
CA LEU A 39 -12.50 -16.04 8.61
C LEU A 39 -11.80 -14.69 8.78
N ASN A 40 -11.48 -14.00 7.68
CA ASN A 40 -10.84 -12.68 7.72
C ASN A 40 -11.76 -11.62 8.32
N TRP A 41 -13.06 -11.75 8.11
CA TRP A 41 -14.06 -10.87 8.70
C TRP A 41 -14.05 -10.97 10.23
N LEU A 42 -14.03 -12.22 10.74
CA LEU A 42 -14.01 -12.51 12.17
C LEU A 42 -12.70 -12.07 12.83
N LEU A 43 -11.57 -12.39 12.19
CA LEU A 43 -10.23 -12.16 12.75
C LEU A 43 -9.77 -10.70 12.63
N PHE A 44 -10.07 -10.03 11.51
CA PHE A 44 -9.51 -8.72 11.18
C PHE A 44 -10.59 -7.66 10.99
N ASN A 45 -11.50 -7.83 10.03
CA ASN A 45 -12.41 -6.77 9.60
C ASN A 45 -13.23 -6.19 10.75
N ARG A 46 -13.84 -7.05 11.58
CA ARG A 46 -14.63 -6.63 12.76
C ARG A 46 -13.79 -5.83 13.75
N HIS A 47 -12.55 -6.25 14.00
CA HIS A 47 -11.65 -5.59 14.94
C HIS A 47 -11.15 -4.25 14.40
N ILE A 48 -10.77 -4.19 13.13
CA ILE A 48 -10.35 -2.95 12.47
C ILE A 48 -11.50 -1.95 12.43
N THR A 49 -12.71 -2.38 12.05
CA THR A 49 -13.91 -1.53 12.05
C THR A 49 -14.19 -0.94 13.44
N LYS A 50 -14.06 -1.76 14.49
CA LYS A 50 -14.19 -1.29 15.87
C LYS A 50 -13.10 -0.25 16.23
N SER A 51 -11.86 -0.46 15.81
CA SER A 51 -10.78 0.52 16.01
C SER A 51 -11.04 1.83 15.24
N LEU A 52 -11.57 1.75 14.02
CA LEU A 52 -11.99 2.92 13.24
C LEU A 52 -13.11 3.70 13.95
N HIS A 53 -14.10 3.01 14.52
CA HIS A 53 -15.14 3.65 15.36
C HIS A 53 -14.55 4.35 16.58
N GLN A 54 -13.54 3.77 17.23
CA GLN A 54 -12.87 4.40 18.37
C GLN A 54 -12.12 5.67 17.97
N ILE A 55 -11.43 5.65 16.83
CA ILE A 55 -10.74 6.82 16.28
C ILE A 55 -11.74 7.93 15.94
N LEU A 56 -12.84 7.57 15.27
CA LEU A 56 -13.91 8.51 14.92
C LEU A 56 -14.52 9.14 16.17
N ASN A 57 -14.87 8.34 17.18
CA ASN A 57 -15.43 8.83 18.44
C ASN A 57 -14.46 9.75 19.20
N ARG A 58 -13.17 9.41 19.24
CA ARG A 58 -12.14 10.23 19.86
C ARG A 58 -12.08 11.63 19.25
N HIS A 59 -12.35 11.75 17.95
CA HIS A 59 -12.29 13.00 17.19
C HIS A 59 -13.66 13.56 16.83
N ARG A 60 -14.74 13.09 17.50
CA ARG A 60 -16.14 13.42 17.17
C ARG A 60 -16.41 14.91 17.01
N LYS A 61 -15.95 15.73 17.97
CA LYS A 61 -16.19 17.20 17.98
C LYS A 61 -15.71 17.91 16.71
N ILE A 62 -14.71 17.34 16.04
CA ILE A 62 -14.16 17.91 14.80
C ILE A 62 -14.89 17.30 13.60
N LEU A 63 -15.11 15.98 13.62
CA LEU A 63 -15.63 15.23 12.48
C LEU A 63 -17.14 15.37 12.29
N GLU A 64 -17.90 15.66 13.35
CA GLU A 64 -19.35 15.91 13.27
C GLU A 64 -19.72 17.15 12.42
N LYS A 65 -18.73 18.02 12.16
CA LYS A 65 -18.89 19.19 11.29
C LYS A 65 -18.82 18.84 9.80
N VAL A 66 -18.32 17.65 9.47
CA VAL A 66 -18.02 17.23 8.09
C VAL A 66 -18.85 16.01 7.68
N VAL A 67 -19.16 15.12 8.62
CA VAL A 67 -19.91 13.88 8.38
C VAL A 67 -20.90 13.59 9.50
N ASP A 68 -21.96 12.83 9.19
CA ASP A 68 -22.84 12.26 10.21
C ASP A 68 -22.12 11.10 10.93
N VAL A 69 -21.51 11.43 12.07
CA VAL A 69 -20.74 10.48 12.89
C VAL A 69 -21.61 9.31 13.36
N ASP A 70 -22.86 9.55 13.75
CA ASP A 70 -23.73 8.49 14.28
C ASP A 70 -24.15 7.51 13.16
N TYR A 71 -24.30 7.99 11.92
CA TYR A 71 -24.49 7.13 10.76
C TYR A 71 -23.25 6.29 10.43
N VAL A 72 -22.06 6.91 10.47
CA VAL A 72 -20.79 6.21 10.23
C VAL A 72 -20.57 5.11 11.26
N LEU A 73 -20.84 5.37 12.55
CA LEU A 73 -20.67 4.40 13.65
C LEU A 73 -21.57 3.16 13.54
N LYS A 74 -22.56 3.15 12.64
CA LYS A 74 -23.35 1.97 12.31
C LYS A 74 -22.63 1.01 11.35
N ALA A 75 -21.43 1.34 10.87
CA ALA A 75 -20.69 0.50 9.93
C ALA A 75 -20.31 -0.84 10.58
N ARG A 76 -20.51 -1.94 9.85
CA ARG A 76 -20.21 -3.30 10.32
C ARG A 76 -19.00 -3.93 9.65
N SER A 77 -18.45 -3.25 8.65
CA SER A 77 -17.23 -3.65 7.96
C SER A 77 -16.38 -2.44 7.58
N ILE A 78 -15.12 -2.69 7.25
CA ILE A 78 -14.20 -1.67 6.70
C ILE A 78 -14.82 -1.01 5.47
N ARG A 79 -15.44 -1.79 4.58
CA ARG A 79 -16.11 -1.26 3.38
C ARG A 79 -17.27 -0.33 3.72
N GLU A 80 -18.11 -0.70 4.68
CA GLU A 80 -19.19 0.19 5.12
C GLU A 80 -18.65 1.46 5.78
N PHE A 81 -17.55 1.36 6.53
CA PHE A 81 -16.89 2.52 7.09
C PHE A 81 -16.31 3.42 5.98
N ASP A 82 -15.66 2.83 4.98
CA ASP A 82 -15.12 3.57 3.85
C ASP A 82 -16.22 4.25 3.01
N GLU A 83 -17.34 3.57 2.79
CA GLU A 83 -18.50 4.16 2.11
C GLU A 83 -19.06 5.34 2.90
N ARG A 84 -19.26 5.20 4.22
CA ARG A 84 -19.93 6.23 5.03
C ARG A 84 -19.02 7.34 5.52
N PHE A 85 -17.70 7.12 5.56
CA PHE A 85 -16.73 8.07 6.09
C PHE A 85 -15.66 8.42 5.08
N THR A 86 -14.84 7.46 4.68
CA THR A 86 -13.61 7.71 3.91
C THR A 86 -13.93 8.35 2.56
N SER A 87 -14.88 7.78 1.82
CA SER A 87 -15.28 8.28 0.50
C SER A 87 -15.78 9.73 0.59
N LEU A 88 -16.68 10.02 1.54
CA LEU A 88 -17.26 11.34 1.76
C LEU A 88 -16.21 12.36 2.20
N MET A 89 -15.37 11.99 3.16
CA MET A 89 -14.32 12.88 3.69
C MET A 89 -13.34 13.30 2.59
N PHE A 90 -12.98 12.39 1.70
CA PHE A 90 -12.09 12.70 0.58
C PHE A 90 -12.80 13.15 -0.71
N GLY A 91 -14.12 13.39 -0.66
CA GLY A 91 -14.89 13.95 -1.77
C GLY A 91 -15.13 13.00 -2.95
N TYR A 92 -15.08 11.68 -2.73
CA TYR A 92 -15.43 10.68 -3.74
C TYR A 92 -16.94 10.50 -3.85
N SER A 93 -17.43 10.23 -5.06
CA SER A 93 -18.85 9.91 -5.34
C SER A 93 -19.30 8.55 -4.81
N SER A 94 -18.37 7.62 -4.61
CA SER A 94 -18.63 6.28 -4.08
C SER A 94 -17.37 5.67 -3.47
N CYS A 95 -17.52 4.65 -2.60
CA CYS A 95 -16.37 3.86 -2.13
C CYS A 95 -15.64 3.14 -3.28
N MET A 96 -16.34 2.77 -4.34
CA MET A 96 -15.73 2.15 -5.51
C MET A 96 -14.79 3.10 -6.26
N ASP A 97 -15.17 4.39 -6.37
CA ASP A 97 -14.29 5.42 -6.94
C ASP A 97 -13.08 5.66 -6.06
N TYR A 98 -13.28 5.70 -4.74
CA TYR A 98 -12.18 5.74 -3.77
C TYR A 98 -11.24 4.55 -3.93
N TYR A 99 -11.74 3.31 -3.99
CA TYR A 99 -10.91 2.11 -4.15
C TYR A 99 -10.15 2.10 -5.47
N ARG A 100 -10.79 2.52 -6.56
CA ARG A 100 -10.13 2.64 -7.86
C ARG A 100 -8.99 3.66 -7.83
N ASP A 101 -9.18 4.81 -7.17
CA ASP A 101 -8.10 5.81 -7.02
C ASP A 101 -7.05 5.41 -5.97
N ALA A 102 -7.42 4.74 -4.89
CA ALA A 102 -6.46 4.30 -3.87
C ALA A 102 -5.51 3.21 -4.40
N SER A 103 -5.98 2.37 -5.33
CA SER A 103 -5.25 1.22 -5.86
C SER A 103 -4.03 1.63 -6.71
N PRO A 104 -2.79 1.30 -6.28
CA PRO A 104 -1.59 1.74 -6.98
C PRO A 104 -1.23 0.88 -8.21
N GLY A 105 -1.74 -0.36 -8.32
CA GLY A 105 -1.22 -1.33 -9.30
C GLY A 105 -1.22 -0.83 -10.75
N LYS A 106 -2.32 -0.23 -11.21
CA LYS A 106 -2.43 0.32 -12.59
C LYS A 106 -1.70 1.64 -12.79
N LYS A 107 -1.18 2.26 -11.72
CA LYS A 107 -0.53 3.56 -11.75
C LYS A 107 1.00 3.46 -11.79
N LEU A 108 1.56 2.26 -11.56
CA LEU A 108 3.00 2.01 -11.59
C LEU A 108 3.71 2.49 -12.86
N PRO A 109 3.13 2.39 -14.08
CA PRO A 109 3.80 2.89 -15.28
C PRO A 109 4.08 4.40 -15.28
N ASN A 110 3.46 5.17 -14.38
CA ASN A 110 3.71 6.59 -14.25
C ASN A 110 4.89 6.91 -13.30
N THR A 111 5.47 5.91 -12.63
CA THR A 111 6.58 6.13 -11.72
C THR A 111 7.88 6.36 -12.49
N ALA A 112 8.75 7.22 -11.96
CA ALA A 112 9.98 7.64 -12.65
C ALA A 112 11.27 7.38 -11.86
N VAL A 113 11.15 6.72 -10.71
CA VAL A 113 12.27 6.43 -9.79
C VAL A 113 12.37 4.92 -9.56
N PRO A 114 13.52 4.39 -9.12
CA PRO A 114 13.64 2.99 -8.73
C PRO A 114 12.70 2.67 -7.56
N ILE A 115 11.93 1.60 -7.68
CA ILE A 115 10.97 1.17 -6.65
C ILE A 115 11.16 -0.31 -6.34
N LEU A 116 11.32 -0.63 -5.05
CA LEU A 116 11.30 -2.00 -4.56
C LEU A 116 10.01 -2.26 -3.76
N CYS A 117 9.31 -3.33 -4.09
CA CYS A 117 8.09 -3.74 -3.39
C CYS A 117 8.26 -5.15 -2.84
N LEU A 118 8.03 -5.34 -1.54
CA LEU A 118 8.03 -6.64 -0.88
C LEU A 118 6.60 -7.02 -0.51
N ASN A 119 6.12 -8.20 -0.91
CA ASN A 119 4.83 -8.75 -0.50
C ASN A 119 4.95 -10.25 -0.19
N ALA A 120 4.08 -10.75 0.68
CA ALA A 120 3.95 -12.17 0.96
C ALA A 120 2.67 -12.74 0.32
N ALA A 121 2.77 -13.95 -0.22
CA ALA A 121 1.67 -14.64 -0.87
C ALA A 121 0.59 -15.13 0.11
N ASP A 122 0.91 -15.21 1.41
CA ASP A 122 0.01 -15.58 2.50
C ASP A 122 -0.56 -14.36 3.27
N ASP A 123 -0.40 -13.14 2.74
CA ASP A 123 -0.95 -11.92 3.33
C ASP A 123 -2.47 -11.79 3.08
N PRO A 124 -3.33 -11.83 4.13
CA PRO A 124 -4.77 -11.68 3.95
C PRO A 124 -5.18 -10.26 3.52
N PHE A 125 -4.33 -9.25 3.73
CA PHE A 125 -4.60 -7.86 3.33
C PHE A 125 -4.26 -7.59 1.86
N SER A 126 -3.46 -8.45 1.23
CA SER A 126 -3.07 -8.32 -0.17
C SER A 126 -3.15 -9.68 -0.85
N PRO A 127 -4.36 -10.16 -1.20
CA PRO A 127 -4.54 -11.49 -1.77
C PRO A 127 -3.72 -11.65 -3.07
N GLN A 128 -3.21 -12.86 -3.32
CA GLN A 128 -2.32 -13.14 -4.46
C GLN A 128 -2.88 -12.69 -5.81
N THR A 129 -4.20 -12.78 -5.98
CA THR A 129 -4.90 -12.35 -7.20
C THR A 129 -4.80 -10.84 -7.44
N ALA A 130 -4.39 -10.04 -6.46
CA ALA A 130 -4.23 -8.59 -6.56
C ALA A 130 -2.85 -8.14 -7.05
N PHE A 131 -1.85 -9.03 -7.08
CA PHE A 131 -0.48 -8.65 -7.44
C PHE A 131 -0.38 -8.20 -8.91
N PRO A 132 0.22 -7.03 -9.21
CA PRO A 132 0.33 -6.50 -10.57
C PRO A 132 1.54 -7.11 -11.30
N VAL A 133 1.70 -8.43 -11.26
CA VAL A 133 2.90 -9.13 -11.78
C VAL A 133 3.16 -8.80 -13.24
N SER A 134 2.13 -8.86 -14.10
CA SER A 134 2.27 -8.55 -15.53
C SER A 134 2.68 -7.10 -15.77
N ILE A 135 2.14 -6.15 -14.99
CA ILE A 135 2.51 -4.73 -15.13
C ILE A 135 3.96 -4.54 -14.70
N VAL A 136 4.38 -5.12 -13.57
CA VAL A 136 5.74 -4.94 -13.04
C VAL A 136 6.80 -5.55 -13.97
N GLN A 137 6.49 -6.69 -14.61
CA GLN A 137 7.42 -7.34 -15.55
C GLN A 137 7.84 -6.45 -16.73
N ASP A 138 6.99 -5.51 -17.13
CA ASP A 138 7.25 -4.60 -18.24
C ASP A 138 7.93 -3.29 -17.79
N LEU A 139 8.14 -3.08 -16.48
CA LEU A 139 8.67 -1.83 -15.94
C LEU A 139 10.15 -1.99 -15.54
N PRO A 140 11.08 -1.21 -16.12
CA PRO A 140 12.50 -1.33 -15.80
C PRO A 140 12.85 -0.79 -14.42
N ASN A 141 12.02 0.11 -13.87
CA ASN A 141 12.28 0.82 -12.62
C ASN A 141 11.51 0.27 -11.42
N VAL A 142 10.78 -0.85 -11.55
CA VAL A 142 9.99 -1.43 -10.47
C VAL A 142 10.34 -2.90 -10.28
N ALA A 143 10.72 -3.28 -9.07
CA ALA A 143 10.95 -4.66 -8.67
C ALA A 143 9.89 -5.11 -7.66
N LEU A 144 9.28 -6.27 -7.89
CA LEU A 144 8.33 -6.91 -6.96
C LEU A 144 8.93 -8.22 -6.44
N VAL A 145 9.27 -8.24 -5.15
CA VAL A 145 9.73 -9.40 -4.42
C VAL A 145 8.52 -10.07 -3.77
N LEU A 146 8.20 -11.28 -4.21
CA LEU A 146 7.13 -12.10 -3.66
C LEU A 146 7.71 -13.24 -2.84
N THR A 147 7.40 -13.29 -1.55
CA THR A 147 7.74 -14.43 -0.69
C THR A 147 6.53 -15.37 -0.58
N ALA A 148 6.78 -16.67 -0.38
CA ALA A 148 5.70 -17.61 -0.08
C ALA A 148 5.03 -17.30 1.26
N HIS A 149 5.83 -16.85 2.23
CA HIS A 149 5.40 -16.56 3.60
C HIS A 149 5.93 -15.23 4.11
N GLY A 150 5.18 -14.64 5.03
CA GLY A 150 5.51 -13.40 5.72
C GLY A 150 4.30 -12.69 6.30
N GLY A 151 3.08 -13.10 5.91
CA GLY A 151 1.84 -12.41 6.30
C GLY A 151 1.91 -10.92 5.95
N HIS A 152 1.17 -10.09 6.70
CA HIS A 152 1.14 -8.66 6.40
C HIS A 152 2.43 -7.93 6.81
N ILE A 153 3.10 -8.29 7.89
CA ILE A 153 4.32 -7.58 8.37
C ILE A 153 5.28 -8.52 9.13
N ALA A 154 5.12 -9.82 8.97
CA ALA A 154 5.77 -10.85 9.78
C ALA A 154 6.76 -11.69 8.95
N PHE A 155 7.63 -11.03 8.19
CA PHE A 155 8.69 -11.63 7.36
C PHE A 155 9.84 -12.23 8.19
N LEU A 156 9.51 -13.03 9.20
CA LEU A 156 10.43 -13.63 10.15
C LEU A 156 11.32 -14.68 9.49
N GLN A 157 12.53 -14.86 10.06
CA GLN A 157 13.52 -15.80 9.54
C GLN A 157 14.06 -16.75 10.60
N GLY A 158 14.43 -17.95 10.14
CA GLY A 158 14.98 -19.01 10.98
C GLY A 158 13.93 -19.73 11.80
N PHE A 159 14.35 -20.84 12.42
CA PHE A 159 13.49 -21.65 13.28
C PHE A 159 13.15 -20.94 14.61
N PHE A 160 14.05 -20.06 15.06
CA PHE A 160 13.86 -19.20 16.23
C PHE A 160 14.04 -17.73 15.83
N PRO A 161 12.96 -17.01 15.50
CA PRO A 161 13.03 -15.66 14.97
C PRO A 161 13.35 -14.63 16.08
N ARG A 162 14.62 -14.57 16.48
CA ARG A 162 15.13 -13.66 17.53
C ARG A 162 16.05 -12.56 16.99
N GLY A 163 16.35 -12.57 15.70
CA GLY A 163 17.25 -11.62 15.05
C GLY A 163 16.54 -10.75 14.01
N GLU A 164 17.36 -10.10 13.18
CA GLU A 164 16.90 -9.30 12.05
C GLU A 164 15.98 -10.14 11.13
N ASN A 165 14.80 -9.60 10.85
CA ASN A 165 13.86 -10.25 9.94
C ASN A 165 14.16 -9.89 8.47
N TYR A 166 13.56 -10.61 7.51
CA TYR A 166 13.87 -10.42 6.09
C TYR A 166 13.55 -9.00 5.60
N MET A 167 12.45 -8.44 6.09
CA MET A 167 11.98 -7.11 5.72
C MET A 167 12.99 -6.03 6.15
N GLU A 168 13.51 -6.12 7.38
CA GLU A 168 14.53 -5.21 7.91
C GLU A 168 15.82 -5.29 7.11
N ARG A 169 16.30 -6.51 6.86
CA ARG A 169 17.52 -6.71 6.06
C ARG A 169 17.37 -6.16 4.64
N LEU A 170 16.25 -6.47 3.98
CA LEU A 170 15.97 -6.01 2.63
C LEU A 170 15.88 -4.48 2.58
N PHE A 171 15.22 -3.87 3.58
CA PHE A 171 15.16 -2.41 3.70
C PHE A 171 16.55 -1.80 3.82
N GLY A 172 17.39 -2.32 4.72
CA GLY A 172 18.76 -1.85 4.91
C GLY A 172 19.62 -1.97 3.64
N GLN A 173 19.56 -3.14 2.98
CA GLN A 173 20.28 -3.38 1.73
C GLN A 173 19.82 -2.45 0.60
N PHE A 174 18.52 -2.24 0.45
CA PHE A 174 17.98 -1.36 -0.57
C PHE A 174 18.37 0.10 -0.31
N VAL A 175 18.21 0.60 0.92
CA VAL A 175 18.61 1.96 1.27
C VAL A 175 20.11 2.18 1.05
N HIS A 176 20.94 1.23 1.44
CA HIS A 176 22.39 1.30 1.18
C HIS A 176 22.70 1.37 -0.32
N ALA A 177 22.06 0.51 -1.13
CA ALA A 177 22.22 0.53 -2.58
C ALA A 177 21.77 1.85 -3.22
N VAL A 178 20.70 2.49 -2.73
CA VAL A 178 20.20 3.80 -3.20
C VAL A 178 21.25 4.89 -3.10
N PHE A 179 22.04 4.88 -2.03
CA PHE A 179 23.03 5.93 -1.79
C PHE A 179 24.42 5.59 -2.33
N GLU A 180 24.87 4.34 -2.22
CA GLU A 180 26.21 3.94 -2.66
C GLU A 180 26.29 3.57 -4.15
N HIS A 181 25.21 3.02 -4.73
CA HIS A 181 25.18 2.51 -6.11
C HIS A 181 24.18 3.27 -6.98
N ARG A 182 24.05 4.58 -6.76
CA ARG A 182 23.02 5.41 -7.39
C ARG A 182 23.06 5.38 -8.92
N GLU A 183 24.24 5.51 -9.52
CA GLU A 183 24.38 5.56 -10.98
C GLU A 183 24.10 4.20 -11.64
N GLU A 184 24.55 3.11 -11.01
CA GLU A 184 24.24 1.74 -11.43
C GLU A 184 22.72 1.50 -11.42
N MET A 185 22.03 1.96 -10.36
CA MET A 185 20.58 1.80 -10.29
C MET A 185 19.82 2.65 -11.31
N LYS A 186 20.23 3.90 -11.56
CA LYS A 186 19.63 4.70 -12.63
C LYS A 186 19.80 4.02 -13.99
N GLN A 187 21.00 3.50 -14.26
CA GLN A 187 21.30 2.79 -15.50
C GLN A 187 20.44 1.53 -15.65
N ALA A 188 20.36 0.70 -14.59
CA ALA A 188 19.53 -0.50 -14.58
C ALA A 188 18.04 -0.19 -14.78
N CYS A 189 17.57 0.93 -14.22
CA CYS A 189 16.18 1.38 -14.34
C CYS A 189 15.90 2.13 -15.65
N GLY A 190 16.89 2.34 -16.52
CA GLY A 190 16.74 3.11 -17.76
C GLY A 190 16.42 4.59 -17.54
N ILE A 191 16.70 5.14 -16.36
CA ILE A 191 16.41 6.52 -15.98
C ILE A 191 17.54 7.42 -16.51
N ARG A 192 17.24 8.26 -17.49
CA ARG A 192 18.22 9.20 -18.10
C ARG A 192 18.26 10.51 -17.32
N GLU A 193 19.45 11.11 -17.17
CA GLU A 193 19.64 12.36 -16.42
C GLU A 193 18.82 13.55 -16.94
N GLU A 194 18.44 13.54 -18.22
CA GLU A 194 17.64 14.59 -18.86
C GLU A 194 16.20 14.69 -18.30
N GLN A 195 15.68 13.65 -17.63
CA GLN A 195 14.32 13.64 -17.10
C GLN A 195 14.18 14.32 -15.72
N MET A 196 15.28 14.82 -15.15
CA MET A 196 15.33 15.34 -13.77
C MET A 196 15.70 16.83 -13.69
N LYS A 197 15.88 17.51 -14.82
CA LYS A 197 16.12 18.95 -14.91
C LYS A 197 14.92 19.58 -15.59
N ASP A 198 14.00 20.10 -14.79
CA ASP A 198 13.20 21.31 -15.03
C ASP A 198 12.54 21.73 -13.71
#